data_AF-A0A2E0BG14-F1
#
_entry.id   AF-A0A2E0BG14-F1
#
_cell.length_a   1.000
_cell.length_b   1.000
_cell.length_c   1.000
_cell.angle_alpha   90.00
_cell.angle_beta   90.00
_cell.angle_gamma   90.00
#
_symmetry.space_group_name_H-M   'P 1'
#
loop_
_entity.id
_entity.type
_entity.pdbx_description
1 polymer ?
#
loop_
_entity_poly.entity_id
_entity_poly.type
_entity_poly.pdbx_seq_one_letter_code
_entity_poly.pdbx_strand_id
1 'polypeptide(L)'
;MAETRFWKRVGMRLTRELAFEMESKMNAKGSYLDDDLEEFTAIDAESSDYKTELEQLFDSPDEYLETGDPVNGGAAVIDISYHYYQKNRKPRLMAIRAELKEKFEAEKDATIAERMAEDADLTLEKATSDWDLEVSQEIRQQATEIWQTEFDEYVVALQEEYGVASQ
;
A
#
# COMPACT_ATOMS: atom_id res chain seq x y z
N MET A 1 0.99 15.51 -36.89
CA MET A 1 2.02 14.88 -36.03
C MET A 1 1.30 13.81 -35.24
N ALA A 2 1.84 12.59 -35.13
CA ALA A 2 1.24 11.57 -34.28
C ALA A 2 1.37 12.02 -32.81
N GLU A 3 0.31 11.88 -32.02
CA GLU A 3 0.34 12.19 -30.60
C GLU A 3 1.28 11.21 -29.89
N THR A 4 2.29 11.72 -29.22
CA THR A 4 3.28 10.94 -28.45
C THR A 4 3.20 11.34 -26.99
N ARG A 5 3.26 10.34 -26.11
CA ARG A 5 3.25 10.53 -24.65
C ARG A 5 4.46 9.86 -24.02
N PHE A 6 5.02 10.47 -22.98
CA PHE A 6 6.13 9.87 -22.26
C PHE A 6 5.59 8.79 -21.33
N TRP A 7 5.98 7.54 -21.58
CA TRP A 7 5.63 6.44 -20.67
C TRP A 7 6.75 6.24 -19.67
N LYS A 8 6.51 6.64 -18.42
CA LYS A 8 7.51 6.56 -17.34
C LYS A 8 8.13 5.17 -17.20
N ARG A 9 7.31 4.14 -17.34
CA ARG A 9 7.69 2.74 -17.17
C ARG A 9 8.73 2.25 -18.18
N VAL A 10 8.64 2.72 -19.43
CA VAL A 10 9.59 2.36 -20.50
C VAL A 10 10.68 3.42 -20.67
N GLY A 11 10.50 4.61 -20.07
CA GLY A 11 11.48 5.69 -20.11
C GLY A 11 11.60 6.34 -21.49
N MET A 12 10.54 6.32 -22.30
CA MET A 12 10.55 6.89 -23.65
C MET A 12 9.18 7.40 -24.09
N ARG A 13 9.18 8.29 -25.10
CA ARG A 13 7.95 8.74 -25.77
C ARG A 13 7.46 7.70 -26.77
N LEU A 14 6.19 7.35 -26.65
CA LEU A 14 5.55 6.33 -27.47
C LEU A 14 4.31 6.89 -28.15
N THR A 15 4.02 6.37 -29.33
CA THR A 15 2.70 6.52 -29.95
C THR A 15 1.74 5.51 -29.32
N ARG A 16 0.44 5.78 -29.42
CA ARG A 16 -0.61 4.90 -28.89
C ARG A 16 -0.43 3.45 -29.33
N GLU A 17 -0.18 3.23 -30.63
CA GLU A 17 0.01 1.89 -31.22
C GLU A 17 1.23 1.15 -30.63
N LEU A 18 2.37 1.83 -30.46
CA LEU A 18 3.59 1.21 -29.94
C LEU A 18 3.47 0.87 -28.45
N ALA A 19 2.75 1.69 -27.69
CA ALA A 19 2.50 1.46 -26.28
C ALA A 19 1.64 0.20 -26.05
N PHE A 20 0.57 0.01 -26.83
CA PHE A 20 -0.27 -1.20 -26.76
C PHE A 20 0.46 -2.48 -27.22
N GLU A 21 1.45 -2.38 -28.12
CA GLU A 21 2.27 -3.56 -28.48
C GLU A 21 3.21 -3.98 -27.33
N MET A 22 3.76 -3.00 -26.61
CA MET A 22 4.61 -3.25 -25.44
C MET A 22 3.83 -3.81 -24.26
N GLU A 23 2.61 -3.30 -24.03
CA GLU A 23 1.67 -3.81 -23.03
C GLU A 23 1.47 -5.33 -23.14
N SER A 24 1.14 -5.81 -24.35
CA SER A 24 0.86 -7.21 -24.60
C SER A 24 2.02 -8.14 -24.24
N LYS A 25 3.26 -7.63 -24.17
CA LYS A 25 4.46 -8.40 -23.79
C LYS A 25 4.71 -8.41 -22.27
N MET A 26 4.19 -7.43 -21.53
CA MET A 26 4.40 -7.27 -20.09
C MET A 26 3.29 -7.90 -19.24
N ASN A 27 2.13 -8.20 -19.82
CA ASN A 27 0.91 -8.69 -19.14
C ASN A 27 0.90 -10.18 -18.72
N ALA A 28 2.04 -10.76 -18.34
CA ALA A 28 2.10 -12.10 -17.77
C ALA A 28 1.71 -12.09 -16.28
N LYS A 29 0.46 -12.47 -15.95
CA LYS A 29 -0.12 -12.31 -14.59
C LYS A 29 0.16 -13.46 -13.62
N GLY A 30 0.23 -13.13 -12.33
CA GLY A 30 0.12 -14.05 -11.18
C GLY A 30 -0.13 -13.30 -9.86
N SER A 31 -0.45 -14.02 -8.79
CA SER A 31 -0.54 -13.49 -7.42
C SER A 31 0.09 -14.48 -6.46
N TYR A 32 0.75 -13.99 -5.42
CA TYR A 32 1.28 -14.83 -4.37
C TYR A 32 0.72 -14.40 -3.02
N LEU A 33 0.49 -15.37 -2.14
CA LEU A 33 0.18 -15.06 -0.75
C LEU A 33 1.48 -14.55 -0.11
N ASP A 34 1.46 -13.34 0.45
CA ASP A 34 2.55 -12.88 1.30
C ASP A 34 2.32 -13.46 2.70
N ASP A 35 2.99 -14.57 2.98
CA ASP A 35 2.85 -15.33 4.24
C ASP A 35 3.17 -14.47 5.47
N ASP A 36 3.97 -13.41 5.35
CA ASP A 36 4.30 -12.53 6.46
C ASP A 36 3.18 -11.51 6.76
N LEU A 37 2.49 -11.07 5.72
CA LEU A 37 1.40 -10.11 5.83
C LEU A 37 0.03 -10.79 5.97
N GLU A 38 -0.05 -12.07 5.62
CA GLU A 38 -1.28 -12.85 5.45
C GLU A 38 -2.25 -12.19 4.45
N GLU A 39 -1.68 -11.53 3.44
CA GLU A 39 -2.40 -10.80 2.41
C GLU A 39 -2.05 -11.37 1.03
N PHE A 40 -3.04 -11.45 0.14
CA PHE A 40 -2.77 -11.77 -1.26
C PHE A 40 -2.10 -10.56 -1.92
N THR A 41 -0.79 -10.69 -2.14
CA THR A 41 -0.02 -9.71 -2.88
C THR A 41 -0.03 -10.11 -4.34
N ALA A 42 -0.51 -9.22 -5.20
CA ALA A 42 -0.37 -9.45 -6.64
C ALA A 42 1.12 -9.62 -6.97
N ILE A 43 1.48 -10.61 -7.79
CA ILE A 43 2.81 -10.62 -8.40
C ILE A 43 2.77 -9.41 -9.32
N ASP A 44 3.50 -8.38 -8.93
CA ASP A 44 3.66 -7.19 -9.74
C ASP A 44 4.59 -7.53 -10.92
N ALA A 45 4.13 -8.40 -11.82
CA ALA A 45 4.36 -8.17 -13.24
C ALA A 45 3.46 -7.01 -13.63
N GLU A 46 3.77 -5.84 -13.04
CA GLU A 46 2.98 -4.62 -12.94
C GLU A 46 1.48 -4.89 -13.16
N SER A 47 0.74 -5.20 -12.11
CA SER A 47 -0.70 -5.46 -12.22
C SER A 47 -1.52 -4.21 -12.56
N SER A 48 -0.90 -3.21 -13.19
CA SER A 48 -1.62 -2.20 -13.95
C SER A 48 -2.46 -2.94 -14.99
N ASP A 49 -3.74 -2.62 -15.06
CA ASP A 49 -4.46 -2.73 -16.31
C ASP A 49 -3.76 -1.77 -17.26
N TYR A 50 -2.63 -2.21 -17.84
CA TYR A 50 -1.79 -1.42 -18.72
C TYR A 50 -2.61 -0.82 -19.85
N LYS A 51 -3.69 -1.52 -20.23
CA LYS A 51 -4.66 -1.02 -21.19
C LYS A 51 -5.36 0.23 -20.66
N THR A 52 -5.86 0.21 -19.43
CA THR A 52 -6.43 1.38 -18.75
C THR A 52 -5.38 2.46 -18.47
N GLU A 53 -4.16 2.12 -18.06
CA GLU A 53 -3.05 3.07 -17.85
C GLU A 53 -2.71 3.80 -19.16
N LEU A 54 -2.61 3.06 -20.27
CA LEU A 54 -2.36 3.64 -21.59
C LEU A 54 -3.56 4.42 -22.10
N GLU A 55 -4.80 3.95 -21.88
CA GLU A 55 -6.01 4.71 -22.18
C GLU A 55 -5.99 6.05 -21.44
N GLN A 56 -5.69 6.06 -20.14
CA GLN A 56 -5.54 7.28 -19.33
C GLN A 56 -4.35 8.14 -19.77
N LEU A 57 -3.22 7.55 -20.13
CA LEU A 57 -2.02 8.26 -20.59
C LEU A 57 -2.29 9.09 -21.85
N PHE A 58 -3.08 8.54 -22.78
CA PHE A 58 -3.43 9.21 -24.04
C PHE A 58 -4.71 10.06 -23.93
N ASP A 59 -5.60 9.80 -22.97
CA ASP A 59 -6.83 10.58 -22.78
C ASP A 59 -6.64 11.78 -21.81
N SER A 60 -5.57 11.80 -21.01
CA SER A 60 -5.23 12.88 -20.06
C SER A 60 -4.19 13.86 -20.65
N PRO A 61 -3.90 15.02 -20.02
CA PRO A 61 -2.81 15.92 -20.44
C PRO A 61 -1.42 15.28 -20.37
N ASP A 62 -0.41 15.82 -21.07
CA ASP A 62 0.96 15.27 -21.02
C ASP A 62 1.61 15.69 -19.69
N GLU A 63 1.67 14.74 -18.75
CA GLU A 63 2.08 15.00 -17.36
C GLU A 63 3.57 14.76 -17.09
N TYR A 64 4.36 14.30 -18.08
CA TYR A 64 5.77 13.94 -17.89
C TYR A 64 6.70 14.46 -19.00
N LEU A 65 7.93 14.84 -18.63
CA LEU A 65 9.01 15.21 -19.54
C LEU A 65 9.71 13.98 -20.11
N GLU A 66 10.54 14.17 -21.15
CA GLU A 66 11.36 13.08 -21.73
C GLU A 66 12.38 12.47 -20.75
N THR A 67 12.64 13.14 -19.63
CA THR A 67 13.46 12.64 -18.52
C THR A 67 12.68 11.75 -17.55
N GLY A 68 11.36 11.68 -17.68
CA GLY A 68 10.45 11.04 -16.74
C GLY A 68 10.13 11.86 -15.50
N ASP A 69 10.51 13.13 -15.50
CA ASP A 69 10.13 14.07 -14.46
C ASP A 69 8.70 14.56 -14.69
N PRO A 70 7.87 14.66 -13.63
CA PRO A 70 6.54 15.23 -13.69
C PRO A 70 6.56 16.71 -14.14
N VAL A 71 5.58 17.09 -14.97
CA VAL A 71 5.40 18.45 -15.50
C VAL A 71 4.63 19.34 -14.54
N ASN A 72 3.77 18.75 -13.69
CA ASN A 72 2.94 19.46 -12.71
C ASN A 72 3.09 18.86 -11.30
N GLY A 73 2.76 19.65 -10.28
CA GLY A 73 2.88 19.23 -8.87
C GLY A 73 2.01 18.01 -8.52
N GLY A 74 0.82 17.88 -9.11
CA GLY A 74 -0.10 16.77 -8.83
C GLY A 74 0.46 15.42 -9.25
N ALA A 75 1.00 15.35 -10.47
CA ALA A 75 1.67 14.16 -10.99
C ALA A 75 2.92 13.79 -10.16
N ALA A 76 3.65 14.79 -9.64
CA ALA A 76 4.78 14.55 -8.75
C ALA A 76 4.34 13.92 -7.41
N VAL A 77 3.28 14.43 -6.80
CA VAL A 77 2.73 13.86 -5.55
C VAL A 77 2.31 12.41 -5.73
N ILE A 78 1.57 12.10 -6.81
CA ILE A 78 1.11 10.73 -7.09
C ILE A 78 2.30 9.78 -7.25
N ASP A 79 3.29 10.19 -8.03
CA ASP A 79 4.45 9.36 -8.29
C ASP A 79 5.28 9.10 -7.03
N ILE A 80 5.60 10.15 -6.27
CA ILE A 80 6.40 10.04 -5.04
C ILE A 80 5.65 9.22 -3.99
N SER A 81 4.36 9.47 -3.78
CA SER A 81 3.55 8.71 -2.82
C SER A 81 3.44 7.23 -3.18
N TYR A 82 3.31 6.90 -4.46
CA TYR A 82 3.30 5.52 -4.93
C TYR A 82 4.63 4.80 -4.63
N HIS A 83 5.78 5.38 -4.99
CA HIS A 83 7.09 4.78 -4.70
C HIS A 83 7.33 4.63 -3.20
N TYR A 84 6.89 5.61 -2.42
CA TYR A 84 6.96 5.54 -0.96
C TYR A 84 6.13 4.37 -0.43
N TYR A 85 4.90 4.21 -0.90
CA TYR A 85 4.01 3.13 -0.49
C TYR A 85 4.62 1.75 -0.79
N GLN A 86 5.08 1.51 -2.02
CA GLN A 86 5.65 0.23 -2.43
C GLN A 86 6.88 -0.16 -1.61
N LYS A 87 7.75 0.82 -1.32
CA LYS A 87 9.01 0.57 -0.62
C LYS A 87 8.83 0.43 0.89
N ASN A 88 7.92 1.19 1.49
CA ASN A 88 7.86 1.33 2.95
C ASN A 88 6.72 0.55 3.60
N ARG A 89 5.66 0.18 2.87
CA ARG A 89 4.48 -0.48 3.47
C ARG A 89 4.82 -1.76 4.23
N LYS A 90 5.41 -2.76 3.54
CA LYS A 90 5.73 -4.06 4.15
C LYS A 90 6.63 -3.93 5.38
N PRO A 91 7.81 -3.27 5.31
CA PRO A 91 8.68 -3.14 6.48
C PRO A 91 8.03 -2.33 7.61
N ARG A 92 7.22 -1.31 7.29
CA ARG A 92 6.54 -0.51 8.32
C ARG A 92 5.42 -1.29 9.01
N LEU A 93 4.59 -2.02 8.26
CA LEU A 93 3.56 -2.90 8.84
C LEU A 93 4.17 -3.96 9.76
N MET A 94 5.29 -4.57 9.37
CA MET A 94 6.00 -5.52 10.23
C MET A 94 6.49 -4.88 11.53
N ALA A 95 7.03 -3.66 11.46
CA ALA A 95 7.47 -2.91 12.64
C ALA A 95 6.30 -2.58 13.56
N ILE A 96 5.20 -2.05 13.02
CA ILE A 96 4.00 -1.72 13.80
C ILE A 96 3.44 -2.97 14.48
N ARG A 97 3.32 -4.09 13.76
CA ARG A 97 2.84 -5.36 14.33
C ARG A 97 3.74 -5.84 15.48
N ALA A 98 5.07 -5.68 15.37
CA ALA A 98 5.99 -6.03 16.44
C ALA A 98 5.83 -5.13 17.68
N GLU A 99 5.71 -3.82 17.47
CA GLU A 99 5.45 -2.84 18.55
C GLU A 99 4.12 -3.11 19.27
N LEU A 100 3.05 -3.41 18.53
CA LEU A 100 1.74 -3.74 19.09
C LEU A 100 1.79 -5.06 19.86
N LYS A 101 2.45 -6.09 19.31
CA LYS A 101 2.61 -7.38 19.99
C LYS A 101 3.27 -7.21 21.36
N GLU A 102 4.34 -6.42 21.44
CA GLU A 102 5.01 -6.15 22.72
C GLU A 102 4.08 -5.49 23.74
N LYS A 103 3.25 -4.52 23.31
CA LYS A 103 2.26 -3.87 24.18
C LYS A 103 1.20 -4.84 24.69
N PHE A 104 0.62 -5.65 23.81
CA PHE A 104 -0.40 -6.62 24.21
C PHE A 104 0.16 -7.71 25.13
N GLU A 105 1.34 -8.26 24.83
CA GLU A 105 1.98 -9.27 25.70
C GLU A 105 2.27 -8.72 27.11
N ALA A 106 2.58 -7.42 27.24
CA ALA A 106 2.76 -6.80 28.55
C ALA A 106 1.47 -6.73 29.39
N GLU A 107 0.31 -6.73 28.75
CA GLU A 107 -1.01 -6.65 29.38
C GLU A 107 -1.71 -8.01 29.50
N LYS A 108 -1.17 -9.06 28.86
CA LYS A 108 -1.75 -10.40 28.75
C LYS A 108 -2.21 -10.97 30.09
N ASP A 109 -1.31 -11.05 31.06
CA ASP A 109 -1.59 -11.67 32.36
C ASP A 109 -2.70 -10.92 33.13
N ALA A 110 -2.70 -9.59 33.05
CA ALA A 110 -3.71 -8.75 33.70
C ALA A 110 -5.09 -8.94 33.07
N THR A 111 -5.15 -8.91 31.73
CA THR A 111 -6.39 -9.08 30.97
C THR A 111 -6.99 -10.47 31.15
N ILE A 112 -6.17 -11.53 31.14
CA ILE A 112 -6.64 -12.90 31.37
C ILE A 112 -7.17 -13.05 32.80
N ALA A 113 -6.46 -12.51 33.80
CA ALA A 113 -6.90 -12.56 35.19
C ALA A 113 -8.24 -11.83 35.41
N GLU A 114 -8.45 -10.68 34.76
CA GLU A 114 -9.71 -9.94 34.79
C GLU A 114 -10.86 -10.77 34.19
N ARG A 115 -10.68 -11.34 33.00
CA ARG A 115 -11.68 -12.20 32.34
C ARG A 115 -12.07 -13.40 33.19
N MET A 116 -11.10 -14.06 33.81
CA MET A 116 -11.34 -15.20 34.69
C MET A 116 -12.02 -14.81 36.02
N ALA A 117 -11.87 -13.56 36.46
CA ALA A 117 -12.59 -13.05 37.63
C ALA A 117 -14.07 -12.74 37.31
N GLU A 118 -14.35 -12.33 36.07
CA GLU A 118 -15.71 -12.03 35.59
C GLU A 118 -16.52 -13.28 35.22
N ASP A 119 -15.86 -14.28 34.63
CA ASP A 119 -16.49 -15.56 34.24
C ASP A 119 -15.86 -16.72 35.04
N ALA A 120 -16.56 -17.16 36.08
CA ALA A 120 -16.13 -18.24 36.96
C ALA A 120 -16.06 -19.63 36.28
N ASP A 121 -16.71 -19.80 35.13
CA ASP A 121 -16.68 -21.05 34.36
C ASP A 121 -15.58 -21.02 33.28
N LEU A 122 -14.90 -19.89 33.10
CA LEU A 122 -13.82 -19.73 32.13
C LEU A 122 -12.53 -20.39 32.62
N THR A 123 -12.01 -21.33 31.84
CA THR A 123 -10.72 -21.96 32.11
C THR A 123 -9.57 -21.08 31.61
N LEU A 124 -8.40 -21.19 32.26
CA LEU A 124 -7.19 -20.48 31.82
C LEU A 124 -6.83 -20.78 30.37
N GLU A 125 -6.95 -22.04 29.95
CA GLU A 125 -6.66 -22.48 28.59
C GLU A 125 -7.57 -21.78 27.58
N LYS A 126 -8.87 -21.71 27.87
CA LYS A 126 -9.84 -21.03 27.01
C LYS A 126 -9.62 -19.51 27.02
N ALA A 127 -9.43 -18.90 28.19
CA ALA A 127 -9.15 -17.47 28.30
C ALA A 127 -7.90 -17.05 27.52
N THR A 128 -6.83 -17.87 27.58
CA THR A 128 -5.59 -17.62 26.83
C THR A 128 -5.82 -17.77 25.32
N SER A 129 -6.51 -18.84 24.91
CA SER A 129 -6.80 -19.07 23.49
C SER A 129 -7.68 -17.99 22.88
N ASP A 130 -8.71 -17.54 23.60
CA ASP A 130 -9.61 -16.48 23.14
C ASP A 130 -8.85 -15.15 23.05
N TRP A 131 -8.01 -14.85 24.05
CA TRP A 131 -7.14 -13.66 24.05
C TRP A 131 -6.14 -13.67 22.88
N ASP A 132 -5.45 -14.78 22.63
CA ASP A 132 -4.48 -14.89 21.53
C ASP A 132 -5.15 -14.67 20.16
N LEU A 133 -6.38 -15.17 19.98
CA LEU A 133 -7.17 -14.98 18.76
C LEU A 133 -7.56 -13.50 18.57
N GLU A 134 -8.10 -12.88 19.61
CA GLU A 134 -8.54 -11.49 19.60
C GLU A 134 -7.38 -10.53 19.35
N VAL A 135 -6.28 -10.69 20.09
CA VAL A 135 -5.08 -9.86 19.94
C VAL A 135 -4.47 -10.00 18.56
N SER A 136 -4.44 -11.20 17.97
CA SER A 136 -3.97 -11.39 16.60
C SER A 136 -4.80 -10.59 15.59
N GLN A 137 -6.12 -10.51 15.77
CA GLN A 137 -7.01 -9.72 14.92
C GLN A 137 -6.83 -8.21 15.16
N GLU A 138 -6.76 -7.79 16.43
CA GLU A 138 -6.57 -6.38 16.80
C GLU A 138 -5.23 -5.85 16.30
N ILE A 139 -4.14 -6.61 16.44
CA ILE A 139 -2.81 -6.22 15.93
C ILE A 139 -2.86 -5.96 14.42
N ARG A 140 -3.56 -6.81 13.65
CA ARG A 140 -3.67 -6.63 12.20
C ARG A 140 -4.47 -5.38 11.86
N GLN A 141 -5.62 -5.19 12.50
CA GLN A 141 -6.48 -4.04 12.27
C GLN A 141 -5.76 -2.74 12.62
N GLN A 142 -5.21 -2.64 13.84
CA GLN A 142 -4.50 -1.44 14.30
C GLN A 142 -3.26 -1.16 13.45
N ALA A 143 -2.52 -2.19 13.03
CA ALA A 143 -1.36 -1.99 12.16
C ALA A 143 -1.74 -1.36 10.80
N THR A 144 -2.84 -1.80 10.20
CA THR A 144 -3.35 -1.23 8.95
C THR A 144 -3.83 0.21 9.15
N GLU A 145 -4.55 0.49 10.24
CA GLU A 145 -5.05 1.84 10.55
C GLU A 145 -3.92 2.84 10.81
N ILE A 146 -2.89 2.42 11.57
CA ILE A 146 -1.69 3.23 11.84
C ILE A 146 -0.95 3.51 10.53
N TRP A 147 -0.68 2.47 9.72
CA TRP A 147 -0.01 2.67 8.43
C TRP A 147 -0.79 3.61 7.51
N GLN A 148 -2.11 3.44 7.41
CA GLN A 148 -2.94 4.28 6.57
C GLN A 148 -2.85 5.75 7.00
N THR A 149 -2.93 6.00 8.32
CA THR A 149 -2.80 7.35 8.88
C THR A 149 -1.43 7.96 8.57
N GLU A 150 -0.34 7.23 8.82
CA GLU A 150 1.03 7.68 8.52
C GLU A 150 1.22 7.98 7.03
N PHE A 151 0.64 7.15 6.16
CA PHE A 151 0.72 7.34 4.72
C PHE A 151 -0.09 8.55 4.25
N ASP A 152 -1.30 8.74 4.78
CA ASP A 152 -2.14 9.89 4.44
C ASP A 152 -1.49 11.20 4.88
N GLU A 153 -0.90 11.25 6.08
CA GLU A 153 -0.11 12.40 6.55
C GLU A 153 1.07 12.70 5.63
N TYR A 154 1.77 11.66 5.17
CA TYR A 154 2.86 11.80 4.19
C TYR A 154 2.37 12.39 2.85
N VAL A 155 1.24 11.91 2.34
CA VAL A 155 0.64 12.42 1.10
C VAL A 155 0.22 13.87 1.26
N VAL A 156 -0.40 14.25 2.38
CA VAL A 156 -0.79 15.63 2.67
C VAL A 156 0.44 16.55 2.70
N ALA A 157 1.52 16.15 3.37
CA ALA A 157 2.76 16.92 3.41
C ALA A 157 3.36 17.12 2.01
N LEU A 158 3.32 16.09 1.16
CA LEU A 158 3.74 16.21 -0.24
C LEU A 158 2.82 17.16 -1.04
N GLN A 159 1.51 17.10 -0.83
CA GLN A 159 0.57 18.00 -1.49
C GLN A 159 0.85 19.46 -1.14
N GLU A 160 1.21 19.76 0.11
CA GLU A 160 1.64 21.09 0.54
C GLU A 160 2.96 21.50 -0.12
N GLU A 161 3.97 20.63 -0.13
CA GLU A 161 5.28 20.89 -0.74
C GLU A 161 5.18 21.22 -2.23
N TYR A 162 4.34 20.49 -2.97
CA TYR A 162 4.17 20.66 -4.41
C TYR A 162 3.07 21.67 -4.79
N GLY A 163 2.48 22.36 -3.82
CA GLY A 163 1.45 23.39 -4.06
C GLY A 163 0.15 22.83 -4.66
N VAL A 164 -0.14 21.56 -4.39
CA VAL A 164 -1.33 20.81 -4.85
C VAL A 164 -2.43 20.83 -3.78
N ALA A 165 -2.11 21.23 -2.55
CA ALA A 165 -3.04 21.29 -1.44
C ALA A 165 -4.32 22.05 -1.85
N SER A 166 -5.42 21.30 -1.91
CA SER A 166 -6.75 21.87 -2.13
C SER A 166 -7.13 22.61 -0.84
N GLN A 167 -7.39 23.93 -0.95
CA GLN A 167 -8.05 24.68 0.13
C GLN A 167 -9.43 24.11 0.46
#